data_AF-A0A8J8AR67-F1
#
_entry.id   AF-A0A8J8AR67-F1
#
_cell.length_a   1.000
_cell.length_b   1.000
_cell.length_c   1.000
_cell.angle_alpha   90.00
_cell.angle_beta   90.00
_cell.angle_gamma   90.00
#
_symmetry.space_group_name_H-M   'P 1'
#
loop_
_entity.id
_entity.type
_entity.pdbx_description
1 polymer ?
#
loop_
_entity_poly.entity_id
_entity_poly.type
_entity_poly.pdbx_seq_one_letter_code
_entity_poly.pdbx_strand_id
1 'polypeptide(L)'
;MKPERVDLYTKEEYQDMINDENAQIAEGVLEILPDGFGFLRGENYQSTENDVYISPAQIRRFNMKTGDKVCGITREPKNNERFRAVLYVKSINDIKPETAANRRDFDRLTPVYPKERLVLEAEPENIATRIIDIMAP
;
A
#
# COMPACT_ATOMS: atom_id res chain seq x y z
N MET A 1 -16.97 12.76 -24.84
CA MET A 1 -15.56 13.05 -25.19
C MET A 1 -14.71 12.52 -24.04
N LYS A 2 -14.00 11.39 -24.22
CA LYS A 2 -13.11 10.89 -23.16
C LYS A 2 -11.92 11.85 -23.10
N PRO A 3 -11.52 12.37 -21.93
CA PRO A 3 -10.33 13.21 -21.88
C PRO A 3 -9.13 12.38 -22.32
N GLU A 4 -8.40 12.87 -23.34
CA GLU A 4 -7.12 12.33 -23.74
C GLU A 4 -6.19 12.31 -22.52
N ARG A 5 -5.61 11.15 -22.24
CA ARG A 5 -4.52 11.04 -21.27
C ARG A 5 -3.34 11.82 -21.85
N VAL A 6 -3.14 13.03 -21.36
CA VAL A 6 -1.86 13.72 -21.51
C VAL A 6 -0.92 13.07 -20.51
N ASP A 7 -0.12 12.11 -20.96
CA ASP A 7 1.00 11.65 -20.14
C ASP A 7 1.92 12.87 -19.96
N LEU A 8 1.96 13.39 -18.73
CA LEU A 8 2.59 14.66 -18.38
C LEU A 8 4.12 14.65 -18.49
N TYR A 9 4.70 13.48 -18.75
CA TYR A 9 6.13 13.26 -18.88
C TYR A 9 6.36 12.30 -20.05
N THR A 10 7.44 12.55 -20.78
CA THR A 10 7.95 11.63 -21.77
C THR A 10 8.42 10.34 -21.09
N LYS A 11 8.53 9.25 -21.86
CA LYS A 11 9.06 7.98 -21.35
C LYS A 11 10.47 8.12 -20.77
N GLU A 12 11.29 8.99 -21.35
CA GLU A 12 12.67 9.25 -20.94
C GLU A 12 12.69 9.97 -19.58
N GLU A 13 11.94 11.05 -19.42
CA GLU A 13 11.81 11.77 -18.13
C GLU A 13 11.30 10.86 -17.01
N TYR A 14 10.36 9.94 -17.31
CA TYR A 14 9.89 8.96 -16.34
C TYR A 14 11.01 8.03 -15.85
N GLN A 15 11.88 7.57 -16.76
CA GLN A 15 12.98 6.67 -16.43
C GLN A 15 14.04 7.40 -15.61
N ASP A 16 14.36 8.65 -15.97
CA ASP A 16 15.31 9.47 -15.22
C ASP A 16 14.83 9.70 -13.79
N MET A 17 13.55 10.04 -13.59
CA MET A 17 12.96 10.22 -12.26
C MET A 17 12.89 8.93 -11.43
N ILE A 18 12.77 7.77 -12.08
CA ILE A 18 12.80 6.47 -11.39
C ILE A 18 14.23 6.08 -11.00
N ASN A 19 15.20 6.44 -11.84
CA ASN A 19 16.62 6.12 -11.64
C ASN A 19 17.38 7.17 -10.83
N ASP A 20 16.76 8.30 -10.51
CA ASP A 20 17.33 9.33 -9.65
C ASP A 20 17.58 8.76 -8.24
N GLU A 21 18.84 8.76 -7.82
CA GLU A 21 19.24 8.31 -6.48
C GLU A 21 18.64 9.19 -5.37
N ASN A 22 18.22 10.43 -5.69
CA ASN A 22 17.56 11.35 -4.77
C ASN A 22 16.03 11.28 -4.83
N ALA A 23 15.47 10.30 -5.55
CA ALA A 23 14.03 10.14 -5.66
C ALA A 23 13.38 9.95 -4.29
N GLN A 24 12.37 10.77 -3.98
CA GLN A 24 11.64 10.66 -2.71
C GLN A 24 10.77 9.41 -2.69
N ILE A 25 11.06 8.49 -1.79
CA ILE A 25 10.25 7.29 -1.56
C ILE A 25 9.26 7.58 -0.45
N ALA A 26 7.99 7.21 -0.66
CA ALA A 26 6.99 7.17 0.39
C ALA A 26 6.44 5.76 0.57
N GLU A 27 6.09 5.45 1.81
CA GLU A 27 5.40 4.24 2.20
C GLU A 27 4.20 4.62 3.07
N GLY A 28 3.08 3.96 2.86
CA GLY A 28 1.88 4.15 3.68
C GLY A 28 0.78 3.14 3.34
N VAL A 29 -0.31 3.21 4.08
CA VAL A 29 -1.49 2.36 3.86
C VAL A 29 -2.50 3.10 3.00
N LEU A 30 -2.92 2.49 1.91
CA LEU A 30 -3.86 3.07 0.96
C LEU A 30 -5.26 3.15 1.57
N GLU A 31 -5.85 4.34 1.51
CA GLU A 31 -7.26 4.59 1.70
C GLU A 31 -7.88 5.09 0.39
N ILE A 32 -8.85 4.35 -0.15
CA ILE A 32 -9.58 4.73 -1.37
C ILE A 32 -10.87 5.46 -0.97
N LEU A 33 -11.05 6.65 -1.52
CA LEU A 33 -12.25 7.48 -1.32
C LEU A 33 -13.35 7.14 -2.35
N PRO A 34 -14.61 7.56 -2.12
CA PRO A 34 -15.74 7.21 -3.00
C PRO A 34 -15.54 7.60 -4.48
N ASP A 35 -14.78 8.66 -4.74
CA ASP A 35 -14.47 9.13 -6.09
C ASP A 35 -13.41 8.27 -6.81
N GLY A 36 -12.88 7.25 -6.14
CA GLY A 36 -11.99 6.24 -6.70
C GLY A 36 -10.50 6.62 -6.74
N PHE A 37 -10.14 7.81 -6.26
CA PHE A 37 -8.75 8.14 -5.92
C PHE A 37 -8.47 7.78 -4.47
N GLY A 38 -7.20 7.79 -4.07
CA GLY A 38 -6.84 7.44 -2.70
C GLY A 38 -5.62 8.18 -2.18
N PHE A 39 -5.37 8.00 -0.89
CA PHE A 39 -4.21 8.53 -0.19
C PHE A 39 -3.47 7.42 0.53
N LEU A 40 -2.14 7.48 0.50
CA LEU A 40 -1.30 6.70 1.41
C LEU A 40 -1.25 7.43 2.73
N ARG A 41 -1.87 6.82 3.75
CA ARG A 41 -1.86 7.31 5.12
C ARG A 41 -0.62 6.82 5.83
N GLY A 42 0.01 7.72 6.58
CA GLY A 42 1.16 7.43 7.43
C GLY A 42 0.74 7.26 8.89
N GLU A 43 1.03 8.27 9.70
CA GLU A 43 0.87 8.25 11.16
C GLU A 43 -0.57 7.91 11.60
N ASN A 44 -0.69 6.82 12.37
CA ASN A 44 -1.96 6.34 12.93
C ASN A 44 -3.10 6.18 11.91
N TYR A 45 -2.78 6.11 10.62
CA TYR A 45 -3.75 6.04 9.52
C TYR A 45 -4.74 7.21 9.47
N GLN A 46 -4.40 8.34 10.11
CA GLN A 46 -5.23 9.53 10.09
C GLN A 46 -4.91 10.39 8.86
N SER A 47 -5.85 11.26 8.49
CA SER A 47 -5.62 12.23 7.42
C SER A 47 -4.61 13.28 7.88
N THR A 48 -3.48 13.38 7.20
CA THR A 48 -2.42 14.36 7.49
C THR A 48 -2.03 15.14 6.24
N GLU A 49 -1.33 16.26 6.40
CA GLU A 49 -0.81 17.02 5.26
C GLU A 49 0.32 16.29 4.51
N ASN A 50 0.91 15.29 5.15
CA ASN A 50 2.00 14.48 4.60
C ASN A 50 1.52 13.31 3.73
N ASP A 51 0.20 13.11 3.63
CA ASP A 51 -0.40 12.03 2.88
C ASP A 51 -0.06 12.11 1.39
N VAL A 52 0.09 10.95 0.77
CA VAL A 52 0.51 10.88 -0.64
C VAL A 52 -0.65 10.45 -1.51
N TYR A 53 -0.99 11.28 -2.48
CA TYR A 53 -2.04 11.02 -3.44
C TYR A 53 -1.70 9.84 -4.37
N ILE A 54 -2.70 9.00 -4.63
CA ILE A 54 -2.65 7.94 -5.62
C ILE A 54 -3.81 8.10 -6.61
N SER A 55 -3.49 7.97 -7.90
CA SER A 55 -4.48 8.16 -8.96
C SER A 55 -5.43 6.95 -9.10
N PRO A 56 -6.70 7.16 -9.50
CA PRO A 56 -7.63 6.05 -9.81
C PRO A 56 -7.08 5.08 -10.87
N ALA A 57 -6.26 5.59 -11.79
CA ALA A 57 -5.63 4.79 -12.84
C ALA A 57 -4.61 3.79 -12.25
N GLN A 58 -3.80 4.20 -11.28
CA GLN A 58 -2.86 3.32 -10.60
C GLN A 58 -3.58 2.28 -9.75
N ILE A 59 -4.61 2.69 -8.99
CA ILE A 59 -5.45 1.79 -8.19
C ILE A 59 -6.03 0.68 -9.06
N ARG A 60 -6.65 1.05 -10.18
CA ARG A 60 -7.26 0.08 -11.11
C ARG A 60 -6.22 -0.80 -11.79
N ARG A 61 -5.07 -0.24 -12.18
CA ARG A 61 -4.01 -0.99 -12.88
C ARG A 61 -3.46 -2.13 -12.04
N PHE A 62 -3.26 -1.90 -10.74
CA PHE A 62 -2.66 -2.88 -9.83
C PHE A 62 -3.68 -3.60 -8.94
N ASN A 63 -4.98 -3.42 -9.22
CA ASN A 63 -6.07 -4.01 -8.41
C ASN A 63 -5.90 -3.74 -6.90
N MET A 64 -5.52 -2.50 -6.57
CA MET A 64 -5.31 -2.06 -5.20
C MET A 64 -6.63 -1.91 -4.45
N LYS A 65 -6.59 -2.11 -3.13
CA LYS A 65 -7.72 -1.98 -2.22
C LYS A 65 -7.34 -1.15 -1.01
N THR A 66 -8.34 -0.57 -0.36
CA THR A 66 -8.14 0.06 0.95
C THR A 66 -7.52 -0.95 1.91
N GLY A 67 -6.45 -0.55 2.60
CA GLY A 67 -5.65 -1.42 3.48
C GLY A 67 -4.35 -1.92 2.86
N ASP A 68 -4.10 -1.69 1.57
CA ASP A 68 -2.82 -2.05 0.95
C ASP A 68 -1.67 -1.18 1.46
N LYS A 69 -0.61 -1.79 1.95
CA LYS A 69 0.67 -1.13 2.18
C LYS A 69 1.34 -0.89 0.83
N VAL A 70 1.49 0.36 0.43
CA VAL A 70 2.10 0.73 -0.85
C VAL A 70 3.40 1.48 -0.59
N CYS A 71 4.46 1.06 -1.28
CA CYS A 71 5.73 1.76 -1.32
C CYS A 71 6.00 2.20 -2.76
N GLY A 72 6.37 3.46 -2.94
CA GLY A 72 6.56 4.03 -4.27
C GLY A 72 7.40 5.30 -4.28
N ILE A 73 7.89 5.63 -5.47
CA ILE A 73 8.55 6.90 -5.74
C ILE A 73 7.49 7.97 -5.89
N THR A 74 7.67 9.08 -5.20
CA THR A 74 6.78 10.23 -5.18
C THR A 74 7.37 11.39 -5.96
N ARG A 75 6.48 12.29 -6.36
CA ARG A 75 6.82 13.59 -6.92
C ARG A 75 6.20 14.69 -6.08
N GLU A 76 6.84 15.85 -6.09
CA GLU A 76 6.31 17.06 -5.46
C GLU A 76 4.96 17.47 -6.10
N PRO A 77 4.07 18.12 -5.32
CA PRO A 77 2.85 18.69 -5.85
C PRO A 77 3.17 19.74 -6.90
N LYS A 78 2.43 19.74 -8.01
CA LYS A 78 2.46 20.84 -8.99
C LYS A 78 1.61 22.01 -8.49
N ASN A 79 1.69 23.16 -9.16
CA ASN A 79 1.05 24.45 -8.79
C ASN A 79 -0.46 24.42 -8.46
N ASN A 80 -1.17 23.30 -8.66
CA ASN A 80 -2.59 23.14 -8.34
C ASN A 80 -2.88 21.87 -7.50
N GLU A 81 -1.86 21.22 -6.97
CA GLU A 81 -1.97 20.03 -6.11
C GLU A 81 -1.52 20.41 -4.69
N ARG A 82 -2.21 19.91 -3.66
CA ARG A 82 -1.82 20.14 -2.25
C ARG A 82 -0.89 19.04 -1.71
N PHE A 83 -0.97 17.84 -2.27
CA PHE A 83 -0.30 16.64 -1.78
C PHE A 83 0.73 16.16 -2.79
N ARG A 84 1.80 15.54 -2.29
CA ARG A 84 2.71 14.74 -3.12
C ARG A 84 1.93 13.60 -3.77
N ALA A 85 2.35 13.16 -4.95
CA ALA A 85 1.69 12.10 -5.69
C ALA A 85 2.65 10.93 -5.97
N VAL A 86 2.14 9.70 -5.95
CA VAL A 86 2.93 8.54 -6.37
C VAL A 86 3.16 8.59 -7.88
N LEU A 87 4.42 8.66 -8.28
CA LEU A 87 4.85 8.57 -9.67
C LEU A 87 4.94 7.12 -10.11
N TYR A 88 5.63 6.30 -9.31
CA TYR A 88 5.92 4.90 -9.60
C TYR A 88 5.69 4.02 -8.37
N VAL A 89 4.99 2.91 -8.55
CA VAL A 89 4.70 1.95 -7.47
C VAL A 89 5.81 0.90 -7.46
N LYS A 90 6.57 0.82 -6.37
CA LYS A 90 7.68 -0.11 -6.21
C LYS A 90 7.21 -1.47 -5.68
N SER A 91 6.37 -1.46 -4.66
CA SER A 91 5.79 -2.68 -4.06
C SER A 91 4.42 -2.41 -3.46
N ILE A 92 3.64 -3.49 -3.31
CA ILE A 92 2.34 -3.53 -2.65
C ILE A 92 2.40 -4.71 -1.68
N ASN A 93 2.15 -4.50 -0.38
CA ASN A 93 2.30 -5.49 0.68
C ASN A 93 3.64 -6.25 0.60
N ASP A 94 4.73 -5.51 0.42
CA ASP A 94 6.10 -6.01 0.33
C ASP A 94 6.37 -6.99 -0.84
N ILE A 95 5.44 -7.10 -1.79
CA ILE A 95 5.58 -7.89 -3.02
C ILE A 95 5.52 -7.01 -4.28
N LYS A 96 5.96 -7.56 -5.42
CA LYS A 96 5.93 -6.85 -6.70
C LYS A 96 4.48 -6.51 -7.08
N PRO A 97 4.20 -5.31 -7.63
CA PRO A 97 2.84 -4.87 -7.97
C PRO A 97 2.12 -5.82 -8.94
N GLU A 98 2.85 -6.41 -9.89
CA GLU A 98 2.29 -7.36 -10.86
C GLU A 98 1.83 -8.65 -10.20
N THR A 99 2.56 -9.14 -9.19
CA THR A 99 2.18 -10.32 -8.42
C THR A 99 0.99 -10.01 -7.51
N ALA A 100 1.02 -8.83 -6.85
CA ALA A 100 -0.06 -8.38 -5.97
C ALA A 100 -1.39 -8.25 -6.71
N ALA A 101 -1.38 -7.80 -7.96
CA ALA A 101 -2.59 -7.63 -8.76
C ALA A 101 -3.36 -8.95 -8.99
N ASN A 102 -2.67 -10.08 -9.01
CA ASN A 102 -3.23 -11.42 -9.24
C ASN A 102 -3.73 -12.12 -7.96
N ARG A 103 -3.67 -11.47 -6.80
CA ARG A 103 -4.15 -12.05 -5.54
C ARG A 103 -5.66 -12.28 -5.56
N ARG A 104 -6.11 -13.27 -4.80
CA ARG A 104 -7.54 -13.52 -4.60
C ARG A 104 -8.10 -12.55 -3.57
N ASP A 105 -9.38 -12.22 -3.73
CA ASP A 105 -10.12 -11.45 -2.74
C ASP A 105 -10.24 -12.25 -1.43
N PHE A 106 -10.06 -11.58 -0.29
CA PHE A 106 -10.16 -12.21 1.03
C PHE A 106 -11.50 -12.93 1.23
N ASP A 107 -12.61 -12.29 0.82
CA ASP A 107 -13.97 -12.85 0.94
C ASP A 107 -14.21 -14.12 0.10
N ARG A 108 -13.29 -14.43 -0.83
CA ARG A 108 -13.36 -15.61 -1.70
C ARG A 108 -12.43 -16.73 -1.24
N LEU A 109 -11.70 -16.53 -0.13
CA LEU A 109 -10.89 -17.58 0.48
C LEU A 109 -11.79 -18.58 1.19
N THR A 110 -11.40 -19.86 1.15
CA THR A 110 -12.12 -20.91 1.88
C THR A 110 -11.76 -20.81 3.36
N PRO A 111 -12.73 -20.60 4.26
CA PRO A 111 -12.46 -20.62 5.69
C PRO A 111 -12.07 -22.04 6.11
N VAL A 112 -11.00 -22.15 6.89
CA VAL A 112 -10.49 -23.42 7.41
C VAL A 112 -10.14 -23.26 8.88
N TYR A 113 -10.17 -24.36 9.63
CA TYR A 113 -9.59 -24.38 10.97
C TYR A 113 -8.07 -24.17 10.90
N PRO A 114 -7.46 -23.53 11.92
CA PRO A 114 -6.02 -23.43 12.03
C PRO A 114 -5.37 -24.82 11.95
N LYS A 115 -4.36 -24.97 11.09
CA LYS A 115 -3.58 -26.21 10.93
C LYS A 115 -2.27 -26.18 11.70
N GLU A 116 -1.78 -24.97 11.94
CA GLU A 116 -0.53 -24.71 12.65
C GLU A 116 -0.86 -24.00 13.95
N ARG A 117 -0.22 -24.45 15.03
CA ARG A 117 -0.36 -23.86 16.35
C ARG A 117 0.62 -22.71 16.49
N LEU A 118 0.12 -21.56 16.95
CA LEU A 118 0.97 -20.47 17.40
C LEU A 118 1.40 -20.77 18.84
N VAL A 119 2.71 -20.82 19.10
CA VAL A 119 3.26 -20.96 20.45
C VAL A 119 3.50 -19.56 20.99
N LEU A 120 2.79 -19.19 22.06
CA LEU A 120 2.87 -17.86 22.67
C LEU A 120 3.85 -17.82 23.85
N GLU A 121 4.21 -18.97 24.41
CA GLU A 121 5.26 -19.08 25.43
C GLU A 121 6.59 -18.51 24.90
N ALA A 122 7.15 -17.53 25.62
CA ALA A 122 8.38 -16.86 25.25
C ALA A 122 9.37 -16.88 26.44
N GLU A 123 9.03 -16.17 27.52
CA GLU A 123 9.84 -16.11 28.75
C GLU A 123 9.18 -16.89 29.90
N PRO A 124 9.94 -17.61 30.75
CA PRO A 124 9.39 -18.39 31.86
C PRO A 124 8.51 -17.60 32.83
N GLU A 125 8.81 -16.30 33.00
CA GLU A 125 8.11 -15.36 33.88
C GLU A 125 6.76 -14.92 33.30
N ASN A 126 6.55 -15.06 31.98
CA ASN A 126 5.27 -14.73 31.34
C ASN A 126 4.28 -15.90 31.46
N ILE A 127 3.72 -16.03 32.66
CA ILE A 127 2.76 -17.09 33.00
C ILE A 127 1.49 -16.99 32.12
N ALA A 128 1.09 -15.79 31.69
CA ALA A 128 -0.14 -15.58 30.95
C ALA A 128 -0.13 -16.30 29.59
N THR A 129 0.94 -16.16 28.79
CA THR A 129 1.02 -16.82 27.49
C THR A 129 1.14 -18.34 27.62
N ARG A 130 1.78 -18.83 28.68
CA ARG A 130 1.85 -20.26 29.02
C ARG A 130 0.49 -20.85 29.35
N ILE A 131 -0.32 -20.13 30.13
CA ILE A 131 -1.69 -20.56 30.44
C ILE A 131 -2.53 -20.62 29.15
N ILE A 132 -2.40 -19.63 28.25
CA ILE A 132 -3.11 -19.64 26.96
C ILE A 132 -2.71 -20.87 26.14
N ASP A 133 -1.41 -21.12 26.01
CA ASP A 133 -0.89 -22.29 25.28
C ASP A 133 -1.41 -23.63 25.83
N ILE A 134 -1.70 -23.74 27.12
CA ILE A 134 -2.21 -24.98 27.73
C ILE A 134 -3.74 -25.07 27.62
N MET A 135 -4.45 -23.98 27.90
CA MET A 135 -5.91 -23.97 28.07
C MET A 135 -6.68 -23.63 26.79
N ALA A 136 -6.10 -22.83 25.91
CA ALA A 136 -6.72 -22.32 24.68
C ALA A 136 -5.68 -22.26 23.52
N PRO A 137 -5.14 -23.42 23.10
CA PRO A 137 -4.12 -23.52 22.05
C PRO A 137 -4.64 -23.18 20.64
#